data_AF-A0A2D4YUJ7-F1
#
_entry.id   AF-A0A2D4YUJ7-F1
#
_cell.length_a   1.000
_cell.length_b   1.000
_cell.length_c   1.000
_cell.angle_alpha   90.00
_cell.angle_beta   90.00
_cell.angle_gamma   90.00
#
_symmetry.space_group_name_H-M   'P 1'
#
loop_
_entity.id
_entity.type
_entity.pdbx_description
1 polymer ?
#
loop_
_entity_poly.entity_id
_entity_poly.type
_entity_poly.pdbx_seq_one_letter_code
_entity_poly.pdbx_strand_id
1 'polypeptide(L)'
;MQLTAPKWYVVSEAKIVNPCKRTIPYEPKKFNDEGVEQFKRPKTCELDERENPEWPVGYTYYDKFIDEIKEQNSGDILFVATTIGDYKVMADDMQELKRYINQLGEVVIYYRQVTTNETNQD
;
A
#
# COMPACT_ATOMS: atom_id res chain seq x y z
N MET A 1 11.78 21.85 -0.33
CA MET A 1 10.68 20.98 0.14
C MET A 1 10.77 19.68 -0.67
N GLN A 2 10.93 18.53 -0.02
CA GLN A 2 10.94 17.24 -0.72
C GLN A 2 9.49 16.78 -0.87
N LEU A 3 8.98 16.76 -2.10
CA LEU A 3 7.64 16.28 -2.38
C LEU A 3 7.62 14.75 -2.25
N THR A 4 6.68 14.22 -1.48
CA THR A 4 6.45 12.78 -1.35
C THR A 4 5.30 12.39 -2.28
N ALA A 5 5.50 11.36 -3.10
CA ALA A 5 4.46 10.88 -4.00
C ALA A 5 3.39 10.09 -3.22
N PRO A 6 2.10 10.26 -3.56
CA PRO A 6 1.06 9.38 -3.03
C PRO A 6 1.29 7.94 -3.50
N LYS A 7 1.02 6.97 -2.63
CA LYS A 7 1.01 5.54 -2.98
C LYS A 7 -0.39 5.16 -3.43
N TRP A 8 -0.49 4.63 -4.64
CA TRP A 8 -1.75 4.13 -5.20
C TRP A 8 -1.77 2.61 -5.11
N TYR A 9 -2.89 2.07 -4.64
CA TYR A 9 -3.11 0.62 -4.56
C TYR A 9 -4.12 0.21 -5.61
N VAL A 10 -3.76 -0.78 -6.43
CA VAL A 10 -4.69 -1.48 -7.31
C VAL A 10 -4.94 -2.83 -6.68
N VAL A 11 -6.18 -3.06 -6.26
CA VAL A 11 -6.57 -4.24 -5.48
C VAL A 11 -7.47 -5.11 -6.34
N SER A 12 -7.26 -6.42 -6.28
CA SER A 12 -8.00 -7.42 -7.05
C SER A 12 -8.74 -8.36 -6.11
N GLU A 13 -9.92 -8.84 -6.51
CA GLU A 13 -10.64 -9.90 -5.81
C GLU A 13 -10.13 -11.31 -6.18
N ALA A 14 -9.05 -11.39 -6.96
CA ALA A 14 -8.44 -12.68 -7.29
C ALA A 14 -8.01 -13.43 -6.01
N LYS A 15 -8.25 -14.74 -6.02
CA LYS A 15 -7.83 -15.63 -4.93
C LYS A 15 -6.31 -15.74 -4.91
N ILE A 16 -5.73 -15.60 -3.73
CA ILE A 16 -4.31 -15.83 -3.52
C ILE A 16 -4.08 -17.34 -3.49
N VAL A 17 -3.08 -17.79 -4.24
CA VAL A 17 -2.64 -19.18 -4.20
C VAL A 17 -1.86 -19.41 -2.90
N ASN A 18 -2.31 -20.38 -2.10
CA ASN A 18 -1.60 -20.84 -0.91
C ASN A 18 -1.17 -22.30 -1.14
N PRO A 19 0.01 -22.52 -1.77
CA PRO A 19 0.46 -23.85 -2.12
C PRO A 19 0.82 -24.68 -0.88
N CYS A 20 0.81 -25.99 -1.04
CA CYS A 20 1.25 -26.93 -0.01
C CYS A 20 2.76 -26.82 0.17
N LYS A 21 3.25 -26.94 1.40
CA LYS A 21 4.69 -26.99 1.68
C LYS A 21 5.35 -28.10 0.87
N ARG A 22 6.40 -27.75 0.11
CA ARG A 22 7.16 -28.71 -0.69
C ARG A 22 8.04 -29.56 0.23
N THR A 23 7.61 -30.79 0.54
CA THR A 23 8.49 -31.77 1.17
C THR A 23 9.28 -32.49 0.08
N ILE A 24 10.61 -32.42 0.15
CA ILE A 24 11.49 -33.14 -0.75
C ILE A 24 11.49 -34.61 -0.31
N PRO A 25 11.19 -35.59 -1.19
CA PRO A 25 11.39 -37.00 -0.84
C PRO A 25 12.89 -37.24 -0.62
N TYR A 26 13.25 -37.64 0.60
CA TYR A 26 14.63 -37.96 0.96
C TYR A 26 14.94 -39.41 0.59
N GLU A 27 16.05 -39.66 -0.10
CA GLU A 27 16.60 -41.00 -0.32
C GLU A 27 17.86 -41.17 0.55
N PRO A 28 17.90 -42.12 1.50
CA PRO A 28 16.87 -43.11 1.86
C PRO A 28 15.78 -42.55 2.78
N LYS A 29 14.54 -43.03 2.60
CA LYS A 29 13.34 -42.59 3.34
C LYS A 29 13.58 -42.54 4.85
N LYS A 30 13.24 -41.42 5.49
CA LYS A 30 13.32 -41.25 6.94
C LYS A 30 11.95 -41.53 7.56
N PHE A 31 11.94 -42.23 8.70
CA PHE A 31 10.73 -42.55 9.46
C PHE A 31 10.86 -41.97 10.86
N ASN A 32 9.74 -41.57 11.49
CA ASN A 32 9.71 -41.32 12.94
C ASN A 32 9.66 -42.65 13.72
N ASP A 33 9.73 -42.58 15.05
CA ASP A 33 9.69 -43.76 15.94
C ASP A 33 8.36 -44.55 15.85
N GLU A 34 7.34 -43.95 15.23
CA GLU A 34 6.01 -44.54 15.00
C GLU A 34 5.88 -45.19 13.60
N GLY A 35 6.96 -45.22 12.80
CA GLY A 35 6.97 -45.85 11.47
C GLY A 35 6.28 -45.03 10.37
N VAL A 36 5.98 -43.75 10.60
CA VAL A 36 5.43 -42.82 9.61
C VAL A 36 6.57 -42.23 8.78
N GLU A 37 6.46 -42.33 7.45
CA GLU A 37 7.42 -41.76 6.49
C GLU A 37 7.42 -40.23 6.60
N GLN A 38 8.55 -39.67 7.05
CA GLN A 38 8.76 -38.24 7.06
C GLN A 38 8.95 -37.74 5.61
N PHE A 39 8.44 -36.54 5.31
CA PHE A 39 8.61 -35.84 4.02
C PHE A 39 7.83 -36.38 2.81
N LYS A 40 6.84 -37.26 3.03
CA LYS A 40 5.87 -37.64 1.99
C LYS A 40 4.90 -36.48 1.73
N ARG A 41 4.72 -36.08 0.46
CA ARG A 41 3.69 -35.08 0.11
C ARG A 41 2.31 -35.60 0.57
N PRO A 42 1.60 -34.90 1.47
CA PRO A 42 0.26 -35.26 1.88
C PRO A 42 -0.66 -35.39 0.66
N LYS A 43 -1.53 -36.41 0.63
CA LYS A 43 -2.50 -36.59 -0.47
C LYS A 43 -3.57 -35.50 -0.45
N THR A 44 -4.00 -35.14 0.76
CA THR A 44 -4.87 -34.01 1.07
C THR A 44 -3.97 -32.90 1.60
N CYS A 45 -4.16 -31.67 1.11
CA CYS A 45 -3.37 -30.52 1.52
C CYS A 45 -4.24 -29.66 2.45
N GLU A 46 -4.22 -30.06 3.71
CA GLU A 46 -4.95 -29.38 4.79
C GLU A 46 -4.33 -28.00 5.05
N LEU A 47 -5.05 -27.12 5.75
CA LEU A 47 -4.68 -25.71 5.88
C LEU A 47 -3.33 -25.50 6.59
N ASP A 48 -3.06 -26.30 7.63
CA ASP A 48 -1.83 -26.31 8.43
C ASP A 48 -0.58 -26.74 7.63
N GLU A 49 -0.80 -27.52 6.58
CA GLU A 49 0.25 -28.02 5.68
C GLU A 49 0.58 -27.06 4.53
N ARG A 50 -0.13 -25.93 4.43
CA ARG A 50 0.14 -24.89 3.43
C ARG A 50 1.26 -23.96 3.86
N GLU A 51 1.80 -23.21 2.89
CA GLU A 51 2.87 -22.25 3.16
C GLU A 51 2.44 -21.13 4.11
N ASN A 52 1.17 -20.71 4.05
CA ASN A 52 0.60 -19.68 4.92
C ASN A 52 -0.64 -20.24 5.65
N PRO A 53 -0.48 -21.02 6.73
CA PRO A 53 -1.60 -21.65 7.46
C PRO A 53 -2.62 -20.67 8.03
N GLU A 54 -2.18 -19.45 8.33
CA GLU A 54 -2.99 -18.38 8.89
C GLU A 54 -3.95 -17.75 7.86
N TRP A 55 -3.71 -17.96 6.56
CA TRP A 55 -4.59 -17.44 5.52
C TRP A 55 -5.85 -18.30 5.39
N PRO A 56 -7.05 -17.72 5.55
CA PRO A 56 -8.31 -18.46 5.42
C PRO A 56 -8.45 -19.14 4.05
N VAL A 57 -9.30 -20.18 3.99
CA VAL A 57 -9.63 -20.81 2.71
C VAL A 57 -10.36 -19.81 1.81
N GLY A 58 -9.80 -19.54 0.64
CA GLY A 58 -10.38 -18.59 -0.33
C GLY A 58 -9.91 -17.15 -0.18
N TYR A 59 -8.89 -16.89 0.67
CA TYR A 59 -8.29 -15.58 0.87
C TYR A 59 -7.91 -14.89 -0.45
N THR A 60 -8.30 -13.62 -0.59
CA THR A 60 -8.10 -12.81 -1.81
C THR A 60 -7.08 -11.71 -1.59
N TYR A 61 -6.60 -11.11 -2.70
CA TYR A 61 -5.75 -9.91 -2.61
C TYR A 61 -6.49 -8.73 -1.98
N TYR A 62 -7.81 -8.68 -2.10
CA TYR A 62 -8.66 -7.73 -1.39
C TYR A 62 -8.61 -7.95 0.12
N ASP A 63 -8.88 -9.17 0.59
CA ASP A 63 -8.86 -9.48 2.02
C ASP A 63 -7.49 -9.15 2.65
N LYS A 64 -6.42 -9.51 1.95
CA LYS A 64 -5.05 -9.16 2.36
C LYS A 64 -4.83 -7.65 2.48
N PHE A 65 -5.27 -6.90 1.48
CA PHE A 65 -5.18 -5.45 1.51
C PHE A 65 -5.94 -4.85 2.69
N ILE A 66 -7.14 -5.36 2.97
CA ILE A 66 -7.95 -4.92 4.11
C ILE A 66 -7.24 -5.18 5.44
N ASP A 67 -6.66 -6.35 5.61
CA ASP A 67 -5.94 -6.72 6.84
C ASP A 67 -4.70 -5.84 7.05
N GLU A 68 -3.92 -5.58 6.00
CA GLU A 68 -2.76 -4.68 6.04
C GLU A 68 -3.14 -3.23 6.41
N ILE A 69 -4.24 -2.72 5.87
CA ILE A 69 -4.72 -1.36 6.16
C ILE A 69 -5.23 -1.26 7.60
N LYS A 70 -5.93 -2.28 8.11
CA LYS A 70 -6.36 -2.33 9.51
C LYS A 70 -5.17 -2.31 10.45
N GLU A 71 -4.11 -3.08 10.15
CA GLU A 71 -2.89 -3.10 10.97
C GLU A 71 -2.23 -1.71 11.03
N GLN A 72 -2.20 -0.99 9.90
CA GLN A 72 -1.62 0.36 9.84
C GLN A 72 -2.47 1.43 10.56
N ASN A 73 -3.79 1.28 10.53
CA ASN A 73 -4.74 2.30 11.01
C ASN A 73 -5.38 1.95 12.37
N SER A 74 -4.74 1.11 13.18
CA SER A 74 -5.24 0.72 14.51
C SER A 74 -6.65 0.08 14.49
N GLY A 75 -6.97 -0.62 13.40
CA GLY A 75 -8.22 -1.38 13.22
C GLY A 75 -9.30 -0.68 12.40
N ASP A 76 -9.21 0.64 12.22
CA ASP A 76 -10.21 1.40 11.47
C ASP A 76 -9.87 1.50 9.98
N ILE A 77 -10.90 1.48 9.15
CA ILE A 77 -10.73 1.59 7.70
C ILE A 77 -11.49 2.81 7.19
N LEU A 78 -10.77 3.70 6.51
CA LEU A 78 -11.34 4.81 5.77
C LEU A 78 -11.01 4.63 4.29
N PHE A 79 -12.05 4.47 3.47
CA PHE A 79 -11.89 4.48 2.02
C PHE A 79 -12.20 5.86 1.46
N VAL A 80 -11.31 6.36 0.61
CA VAL A 80 -11.59 7.48 -0.27
C VAL A 80 -11.62 6.94 -1.69
N ALA A 81 -12.81 6.96 -2.30
CA ALA A 81 -12.98 6.60 -3.69
C ALA A 81 -12.85 7.85 -4.56
N THR A 82 -11.89 7.86 -5.46
CA THR A 82 -11.67 8.91 -6.46
C THR A 82 -11.59 8.25 -7.83
N THR A 83 -12.31 8.78 -8.81
CA THR A 83 -12.16 8.34 -10.19
C THR A 83 -10.93 9.00 -10.84
N ILE A 84 -10.52 8.50 -12.02
CA ILE A 84 -9.48 9.16 -12.82
C ILE A 84 -9.94 10.56 -13.26
N GLY A 85 -11.26 10.75 -13.47
CA GLY A 85 -11.84 12.05 -13.77
C GLY A 85 -11.68 13.03 -12.61
N ASP A 86 -11.99 12.57 -11.38
CA ASP A 86 -11.83 13.38 -10.17
C ASP A 86 -10.36 13.74 -9.93
N TYR A 87 -9.44 12.80 -10.18
CA TYR A 87 -8.00 13.07 -10.10
C TYR A 87 -7.57 14.17 -11.07
N LYS A 88 -8.12 14.19 -12.29
CA LYS A 88 -7.83 15.24 -13.26
C LYS A 88 -8.29 16.61 -12.76
N VAL A 89 -9.54 16.70 -12.27
CA VAL A 89 -10.08 17.96 -11.74
C VAL A 89 -9.24 18.46 -10.56
N MET A 90 -8.92 17.58 -9.60
CA MET A 90 -8.03 17.93 -8.49
C MET A 90 -6.64 18.41 -8.95
N ALA A 91 -6.08 17.78 -10.00
CA ALA A 91 -4.77 18.16 -10.53
C ALA A 91 -4.81 19.52 -11.24
N ASP A 92 -5.90 19.84 -11.94
CA ASP A 92 -6.11 21.14 -12.57
C ASP A 92 -6.32 22.23 -11.50
N ASP A 93 -7.15 21.99 -10.49
CA ASP A 93 -7.41 22.91 -9.38
C ASP A 93 -6.14 23.20 -8.57
N MET A 94 -5.30 22.19 -8.30
CA MET A 94 -4.04 22.38 -7.59
C MET A 94 -3.03 23.21 -8.38
N GLN A 95 -3.06 23.14 -9.72
CA GLN A 95 -2.22 24.01 -10.56
C GLN A 95 -2.68 25.47 -10.48
N GLU A 96 -3.99 25.72 -10.48
CA GLU A 96 -4.54 27.06 -10.30
C GLU A 96 -4.22 27.63 -8.92
N LEU A 97 -4.37 26.82 -7.86
CA LEU A 97 -4.03 27.21 -6.51
C LEU A 97 -2.55 27.59 -6.38
N LYS A 98 -1.66 26.79 -6.98
CA LYS A 98 -0.22 27.11 -7.06
C LYS A 98 0.03 28.43 -7.78
N ARG A 99 -0.66 28.68 -8.90
CA ARG A 99 -0.56 29.96 -9.62
C ARG A 99 -1.00 31.13 -8.73
N TYR A 100 -2.12 30.98 -8.03
CA TYR A 100 -2.64 32.01 -7.13
C TYR A 100 -1.69 32.34 -5.99
N ILE A 101 -1.12 31.33 -5.31
CA ILE A 101 -0.15 31.52 -4.23
C ILE A 101 1.09 32.27 -4.74
N ASN A 102 1.59 31.92 -5.92
CA ASN A 102 2.74 32.60 -6.51
C ASN A 102 2.45 34.08 -6.81
N GLN A 103 1.27 34.40 -7.38
CA GLN A 103 0.86 35.78 -7.66
C GLN A 103 0.75 36.62 -6.37
N LEU A 104 0.16 36.08 -5.31
CA LEU A 104 0.13 36.76 -4.01
C LEU A 104 1.54 36.99 -3.45
N GLY A 105 2.44 36.02 -3.60
CA GLY A 105 3.83 36.17 -3.20
C GLY A 105 4.54 37.32 -3.93
N GLU A 106 4.34 37.44 -5.24
CA GLU A 106 4.87 38.55 -6.04
C GLU A 106 4.36 39.91 -5.56
N VAL A 107 3.06 40.02 -5.25
CA VAL A 107 2.46 41.24 -4.72
C VAL A 107 3.05 41.61 -3.35
N VAL A 108 3.21 40.64 -2.45
CA VAL A 108 3.81 40.87 -1.12
C VAL A 108 5.26 41.33 -1.23
N ILE A 109 6.04 40.72 -2.13
CA ILE A 109 7.44 41.13 -2.38
C ILE A 109 7.48 42.55 -2.95
N TYR A 110 6.58 42.89 -3.88
CA TYR A 110 6.49 44.22 -4.46
C TYR A 110 6.23 45.30 -3.40
N TYR A 111 5.20 45.13 -2.56
CA TYR A 111 4.91 46.07 -1.49
C TYR A 111 6.07 46.19 -0.50
N ARG A 112 6.71 45.07 -0.13
CA ARG A 112 7.89 45.11 0.73
C ARG A 112 9.03 45.90 0.10
N GLN A 113 9.31 45.73 -1.18
CA GLN A 113 10.37 46.45 -1.88
C GLN A 113 10.10 47.95 -1.92
N VAL A 114 8.88 48.36 -2.28
CA VAL A 114 8.50 49.79 -2.33
C VAL A 114 8.61 50.42 -0.94
N THR A 115 8.01 49.81 0.10
CA THR A 115 8.05 50.37 1.46
C THR A 115 9.46 50.39 2.04
N THR A 116 10.30 49.39 1.77
CA THR A 116 11.69 49.39 2.27
C THR A 116 12.55 50.42 1.53
N ASN A 117 12.31 50.65 0.24
CA ASN A 117 13.01 51.68 -0.53
C ASN A 117 12.60 53.09 -0.07
N GLU A 118 11.32 53.31 0.25
CA GLU A 118 10.83 54.57 0.82
C GLU A 118 11.49 54.89 2.17
N THR A 119 11.70 53.89 3.04
CA THR A 119 12.39 54.09 4.33
C THR A 119 13.91 54.33 4.24
N ASN A 120 14.55 54.04 3.11
CA ASN A 120 16.00 54.26 2.92
C ASN A 120 16.32 55.54 2.13
N GLN A 121 15.29 56.33 1.77
CA GLN A 121 15.42 57.61 1.08
C GLN A 121 15.29 58.84 2.00
N ASP A 122 15.17 58.63 3.32
CA ASP A 122 15.35 59.62 4.38
C ASP A 122 16.72 59.43 5.08
#